data_AF-A0DF28-F1
#
_entry.id   AF-A0DF28-F1
#
_cell.length_a   1.000
_cell.length_b   1.000
_cell.length_c   1.000
_cell.angle_alpha   90.00
_cell.angle_beta   90.00
_cell.angle_gamma   90.00
#
_symmetry.space_group_name_H-M   'P 1'
#
loop_
_entity.id
_entity.type
_entity.pdbx_description
1 polymer ?
#
loop_
_entity_poly.entity_id
_entity_poly.type
_entity_poly.pdbx_seq_one_letter_code
_entity_poly.pdbx_strand_id
1 'polypeptide(L)'
;MLIFEIYEWQTQISKKVALDINMFENCWKSLQQQCLTLDVIKTKSETPLKLKEIENIQSFLMQDELISLKSNEALRSLSLKLQKLWSVEKYKKMMEQINLHKLVETPYMMEIIVQVLPEMMMKATEIIKLKLTFLENFPNMIKEFYQSSYQIKMYQQQKKKYIVHENNEKESEVTVTDVENLNKINYYEIAVQVWNKMEENSVNIQFFSFQERNDLKSKLFRILDHNLEQLNNAFEKIIIQKERIIEVVCNALYELNLTSFDFYDEFINQYHYQQIDKQRNLGKQIQIDRFLHDIKKYSTKLAKVMSTKQTTQVQYQQQGFLYQEKKEEQEWQNEFFDDDDHQFGSYKKDLRSCSLIQQKGVSFQFVHKSIQEFYIAADLHALLVLSKDLKKQTFNWIIEQLSKENNYDENWLEYSSNQMIQENQIKFHSSVRQQKDAFKKDIESTLNILRILSKHEFFVENYSTETYAEARKYLIEKIKKETLIIEFLKFLVNLTKIDESFIQSGSNSLNLLVEMQVDLTSHNFEKIRIKNTSIIGGNFANCNLSLSEFTDVNINGINLNGAFMFWCKWNNLKINDLHSLDGHSKMVNSVNFSPDGAILA
;
A
#
# COMPACT_ATOMS: atom_id res chain seq x y z
N MET A 1 -12.45 -20.32 11.44
CA MET A 1 -11.51 -20.13 10.32
C MET A 1 -10.98 -21.45 9.75
N LEU A 2 -10.18 -22.25 10.47
CA LEU A 2 -10.00 -23.67 10.09
C LEU A 2 -11.31 -24.47 10.16
N ILE A 3 -12.26 -24.00 10.95
CA ILE A 3 -13.67 -24.43 10.92
C ILE A 3 -14.28 -24.26 9.52
N PHE A 4 -13.95 -23.16 8.83
CA PHE A 4 -14.46 -22.86 7.50
C PHE A 4 -13.68 -23.64 6.43
N GLU A 5 -12.37 -23.86 6.60
CA GLU A 5 -11.63 -24.82 5.75
C GLU A 5 -12.10 -26.26 5.97
N ILE A 6 -12.41 -26.69 7.20
CA ILE A 6 -12.99 -28.01 7.51
C ILE A 6 -14.40 -28.11 6.94
N TYR A 7 -15.19 -27.04 7.03
CA TYR A 7 -16.53 -26.95 6.43
C TYR A 7 -16.47 -26.98 4.90
N GLU A 8 -15.65 -26.15 4.25
CA GLU A 8 -15.42 -26.17 2.80
C GLU A 8 -14.87 -27.52 2.34
N TRP A 9 -13.96 -28.10 3.11
CA TRP A 9 -13.43 -29.43 2.88
C TRP A 9 -14.53 -30.50 3.03
N GLN A 10 -15.45 -30.35 3.98
CA GLN A 10 -16.67 -31.18 4.06
C GLN A 10 -17.67 -30.89 2.93
N THR A 11 -17.80 -29.65 2.44
CA THR A 11 -18.70 -29.32 1.33
C THR A 11 -18.16 -29.85 0.00
N GLN A 12 -16.83 -29.94 -0.14
CA GLN A 12 -16.19 -30.64 -1.24
C GLN A 12 -16.43 -32.16 -1.17
N ILE A 13 -16.52 -32.73 0.05
CA ILE A 13 -16.94 -34.12 0.28
C ILE A 13 -18.45 -34.29 0.03
N SER A 14 -19.29 -33.30 0.36
CA SER A 14 -20.75 -33.39 0.25
C SER A 14 -21.27 -33.43 -1.18
N LYS A 15 -20.46 -33.00 -2.16
CA LYS A 15 -20.72 -33.28 -3.58
C LYS A 15 -20.79 -34.78 -3.90
N LYS A 16 -20.36 -35.67 -2.98
CA LYS A 16 -20.49 -37.13 -3.07
C LYS A 16 -21.56 -37.74 -2.14
N VAL A 17 -21.95 -37.06 -1.06
CA VAL A 17 -22.96 -37.53 -0.07
C VAL A 17 -23.70 -36.32 0.48
N ALA A 18 -25.04 -36.31 0.43
CA ALA A 18 -25.87 -35.20 0.91
C ALA A 18 -25.70 -34.98 2.43
N LEU A 19 -24.71 -34.19 2.81
CA LEU A 19 -24.47 -33.73 4.18
C LEU A 19 -25.21 -32.41 4.41
N ASP A 20 -26.18 -32.44 5.32
CA ASP A 20 -26.89 -31.27 5.85
C ASP A 20 -26.01 -30.52 6.88
N ILE A 21 -26.14 -29.19 6.95
CA ILE A 21 -25.46 -28.32 7.91
C ILE A 21 -25.64 -28.79 9.36
N ASN A 22 -26.78 -29.40 9.69
CA ASN A 22 -27.03 -29.96 11.02
C ASN A 22 -26.07 -31.10 11.38
N MET A 23 -25.68 -31.93 10.41
CA MET A 23 -24.70 -33.00 10.64
C MET A 23 -23.30 -32.44 10.88
N PHE A 24 -22.92 -31.40 10.14
CA PHE A 24 -21.66 -30.70 10.40
C PHE A 24 -21.65 -30.09 11.80
N GLU A 25 -22.72 -29.39 12.20
CA GLU A 25 -22.80 -28.80 13.54
C GLU A 25 -22.66 -29.85 14.66
N ASN A 26 -23.23 -31.05 14.46
CA ASN A 26 -23.12 -32.14 15.44
C ASN A 26 -21.69 -32.70 15.52
N CYS A 27 -21.03 -32.96 14.38
CA CYS A 27 -19.61 -33.32 14.36
C CYS A 27 -18.74 -32.22 14.98
N TRP A 28 -19.03 -30.96 14.68
CA TRP A 28 -18.30 -29.83 15.20
C TRP A 28 -18.44 -29.69 16.71
N LYS A 29 -19.66 -29.82 17.25
CA LYS A 29 -19.92 -29.84 18.70
C LYS A 29 -19.18 -30.99 19.37
N SER A 30 -19.15 -32.19 18.76
CA SER A 30 -18.42 -33.35 19.27
C SER A 30 -16.91 -33.09 19.30
N LEU A 31 -16.33 -32.59 18.21
CA LEU A 31 -14.93 -32.19 18.15
C LEU A 31 -14.61 -31.12 19.20
N GLN A 32 -15.46 -30.10 19.31
CA GLN A 32 -15.29 -29.01 20.27
C GLN A 32 -15.34 -29.56 21.71
N GLN A 33 -16.26 -30.46 22.02
CA GLN A 33 -16.39 -31.08 23.33
C GLN A 33 -15.17 -31.93 23.68
N GLN A 34 -14.62 -32.69 22.73
CA GLN A 34 -13.37 -33.43 22.93
C GLN A 34 -12.13 -32.52 23.06
N CYS A 35 -12.09 -31.42 22.30
CA CYS A 35 -11.04 -30.42 22.44
C CYS A 35 -11.14 -29.63 23.76
N LEU A 36 -12.36 -29.45 24.29
CA LEU A 36 -12.63 -28.78 25.57
C LEU A 36 -12.33 -29.66 26.79
N THR A 37 -12.44 -30.99 26.67
CA THR A 37 -12.10 -31.93 27.75
C THR A 37 -10.60 -32.18 27.87
N LEU A 38 -9.81 -31.88 26.83
CA LEU A 38 -8.37 -31.72 26.97
C LEU A 38 -8.14 -30.51 27.89
N ASP A 39 -7.50 -30.71 29.05
CA ASP A 39 -7.10 -29.65 30.02
C ASP A 39 -6.31 -28.46 29.41
N VAL A 40 -5.99 -28.57 28.13
CA VAL A 40 -5.31 -27.65 27.20
C VAL A 40 -5.94 -26.25 27.14
N ILE A 41 -7.26 -26.09 27.32
CA ILE A 41 -7.90 -24.75 27.26
C ILE A 41 -7.70 -23.95 28.56
N LYS A 42 -7.37 -24.63 29.67
CA LYS A 42 -7.04 -23.94 30.94
C LYS A 42 -5.59 -23.45 31.02
N THR A 43 -4.69 -23.98 30.19
CA THR A 43 -3.30 -23.52 30.17
C THR A 43 -3.16 -22.27 29.31
N LYS A 44 -2.93 -21.11 29.96
CA LYS A 44 -2.58 -19.80 29.36
C LYS A 44 -1.21 -19.82 28.64
N SER A 45 -0.89 -20.85 27.87
CA SER A 45 0.42 -20.96 27.22
C SER A 45 0.41 -20.34 25.83
N GLU A 46 1.38 -19.48 25.56
CA GLU A 46 1.64 -18.86 24.25
C GLU A 46 2.23 -19.86 23.22
N THR A 47 2.48 -21.10 23.62
CA THR A 47 3.07 -22.13 22.76
C THR A 47 2.06 -22.60 21.70
N PRO A 48 2.51 -22.84 20.45
CA PRO A 48 1.68 -23.48 19.42
C PRO A 48 1.18 -24.85 19.89
N LEU A 49 0.14 -25.37 19.22
CA LEU A 49 -0.43 -26.68 19.52
C LEU A 49 0.68 -27.73 19.61
N LYS A 50 0.73 -28.45 20.74
CA LYS A 50 1.73 -29.52 20.93
C LYS A 50 1.43 -30.66 19.97
N LEU A 51 2.46 -31.38 19.53
CA LEU A 51 2.31 -32.51 18.61
C LEU A 51 1.23 -33.50 19.07
N LYS A 52 1.18 -33.80 20.37
CA LYS A 52 0.18 -34.68 20.98
C LYS A 52 -1.26 -34.17 20.84
N GLU A 53 -1.47 -32.86 20.90
CA GLU A 53 -2.80 -32.24 20.72
C GLU A 53 -3.25 -32.36 19.27
N ILE A 54 -2.31 -32.18 18.33
CA ILE A 54 -2.54 -32.36 16.90
C ILE A 54 -2.84 -33.82 16.58
N GLU A 55 -2.10 -34.76 17.18
CA GLU A 55 -2.35 -36.21 17.06
C GLU A 55 -3.71 -36.62 17.61
N ASN A 56 -4.16 -36.00 18.71
CA ASN A 56 -5.50 -36.23 19.25
C ASN A 56 -6.59 -35.73 18.30
N ILE A 57 -6.44 -34.52 17.73
CA ILE A 57 -7.36 -33.99 16.72
C ILE A 57 -7.38 -34.91 15.48
N GLN A 58 -6.21 -35.34 15.00
CA GLN A 58 -6.12 -36.24 13.85
C GLN A 58 -6.78 -37.59 14.13
N SER A 59 -6.56 -38.15 15.33
CA SER A 59 -7.15 -39.41 15.75
C SER A 59 -8.68 -39.32 15.83
N PHE A 60 -9.23 -38.21 16.34
CA PHE A 60 -10.66 -37.96 16.28
C PHE A 60 -11.18 -37.91 14.83
N LEU A 61 -10.52 -37.13 13.96
CA LEU A 61 -10.92 -37.01 12.56
C LEU A 61 -10.78 -38.34 11.78
N MET A 62 -9.88 -39.23 12.20
CA MET A 62 -9.75 -40.58 11.64
C MET A 62 -10.85 -41.53 12.14
N GLN A 63 -11.32 -41.36 13.38
CA GLN A 63 -12.31 -42.24 14.01
C GLN A 63 -13.76 -41.84 13.70
N ASP A 64 -14.00 -40.58 13.37
CA ASP A 64 -15.33 -40.10 13.01
C ASP A 64 -15.77 -40.65 11.64
N GLU A 65 -16.86 -41.42 11.61
CA GLU A 65 -17.36 -42.09 10.40
C GLU A 65 -17.70 -41.11 9.26
N LEU A 66 -18.04 -39.85 9.57
CA LEU A 66 -18.37 -38.82 8.58
C LEU A 66 -17.10 -38.17 8.00
N ILE A 67 -15.97 -38.27 8.70
CA ILE A 67 -14.70 -37.61 8.36
C ILE A 67 -13.63 -38.61 7.88
N SER A 68 -13.73 -39.88 8.28
CA SER A 68 -12.72 -40.96 8.10
C SER A 68 -12.39 -41.33 6.64
N LEU A 69 -13.09 -40.76 5.65
CA LEU A 69 -12.92 -41.00 4.21
C LEU A 69 -11.63 -40.40 3.60
N LYS A 70 -10.56 -40.22 4.38
CA LYS A 70 -9.36 -39.48 3.94
C LYS A 70 -8.22 -40.34 3.42
N SER A 71 -7.47 -39.76 2.46
CA SER A 71 -6.08 -40.14 2.20
C SER A 71 -5.16 -39.62 3.32
N ASN A 72 -4.14 -40.41 3.67
CA ASN A 72 -3.12 -40.04 4.66
C ASN A 72 -2.45 -38.68 4.37
N GLU A 73 -2.40 -38.27 3.11
CA GLU A 73 -1.83 -37.01 2.66
C GLU A 73 -2.64 -35.78 3.13
N ALA A 74 -3.97 -35.87 3.10
CA ALA A 74 -4.84 -34.79 3.58
C ALA A 74 -4.77 -34.61 5.11
N LEU A 75 -4.54 -35.69 5.86
CA LEU A 75 -4.29 -35.63 7.31
C LEU A 75 -2.91 -35.06 7.61
N ARG A 76 -1.88 -35.43 6.83
CA ARG A 76 -0.53 -34.86 6.95
C ARG A 76 -0.53 -33.35 6.67
N SER A 77 -1.22 -32.92 5.63
CA SER A 77 -1.39 -31.49 5.31
C SER A 77 -2.07 -30.72 6.45
N LEU A 78 -3.15 -31.28 7.02
CA LEU A 78 -3.83 -30.69 8.18
C LEU A 78 -2.91 -30.60 9.41
N SER A 79 -2.11 -31.63 9.67
CA SER A 79 -1.12 -31.62 10.76
C SER A 79 -0.15 -30.44 10.62
N LEU A 80 0.42 -30.26 9.42
CA LEU A 80 1.34 -29.17 9.13
C LEU A 80 0.69 -27.80 9.30
N LYS A 81 -0.59 -27.65 8.92
CA LYS A 81 -1.35 -26.41 9.15
C LYS A 81 -1.60 -26.15 10.65
N LEU A 82 -2.02 -27.17 11.39
CA LEU A 82 -2.28 -27.06 12.84
C LEU A 82 -1.01 -26.71 13.62
N GLN A 83 0.15 -27.23 13.22
CA GLN A 83 1.46 -26.91 13.82
C GLN A 83 1.84 -25.43 13.67
N LYS A 84 1.35 -24.75 12.61
CA LYS A 84 1.68 -23.36 12.32
C LYS A 84 0.76 -22.35 13.03
N LEU A 85 -0.36 -22.79 13.59
CA LEU A 85 -1.31 -21.90 14.24
C LEU A 85 -0.80 -21.39 15.58
N TRP A 86 -1.08 -20.11 15.83
CA TRP A 86 -0.93 -19.56 17.16
C TRP A 86 -2.12 -19.90 18.04
N SER A 87 -1.87 -19.96 19.35
CA SER A 87 -2.94 -20.04 20.34
C SER A 87 -3.77 -18.76 20.35
N VAL A 88 -5.03 -18.85 20.78
CA VAL A 88 -5.93 -17.70 20.92
C VAL A 88 -5.31 -16.63 21.82
N GLU A 89 -4.68 -17.04 22.92
CA GLU A 89 -4.01 -16.11 23.84
C GLU A 89 -2.85 -15.38 23.17
N LYS A 90 -2.07 -16.07 22.33
CA LYS A 90 -0.99 -15.44 21.56
C LYS A 90 -1.54 -14.43 20.55
N TYR A 91 -2.62 -14.75 19.83
CA TYR A 91 -3.28 -13.76 18.96
C TYR A 91 -3.79 -12.55 19.75
N LYS A 92 -4.49 -12.78 20.86
CA LYS A 92 -5.04 -11.71 21.70
C LYS A 92 -3.94 -10.77 22.20
N LYS A 93 -2.88 -11.32 22.80
CA LYS A 93 -1.73 -10.55 23.28
C LYS A 93 -1.08 -9.75 22.15
N MET A 94 -0.89 -10.36 20.98
CA MET A 94 -0.34 -9.67 19.82
C MET A 94 -1.25 -8.53 19.36
N MET A 95 -2.54 -8.79 19.18
CA MET A 95 -3.49 -7.78 18.78
C MET A 95 -3.57 -6.60 19.75
N GLU A 96 -3.43 -6.85 21.05
CA GLU A 96 -3.34 -5.80 22.08
C GLU A 96 -2.04 -5.00 21.92
N GLN A 97 -0.90 -5.67 21.76
CA GLN A 97 0.43 -5.04 21.64
C GLN A 97 0.57 -4.17 20.38
N ILE A 98 0.09 -4.63 19.23
CA ILE A 98 0.15 -3.88 17.96
C ILE A 98 -1.15 -3.09 17.68
N ASN A 99 -2.02 -2.94 18.68
CA ASN A 99 -3.24 -2.12 18.60
C ASN A 99 -4.19 -2.49 17.44
N LEU A 100 -4.24 -3.78 17.07
CA LEU A 100 -5.06 -4.30 15.97
C LEU A 100 -6.55 -4.36 16.28
N HIS A 101 -6.96 -4.18 17.54
CA HIS A 101 -8.38 -4.17 17.90
C HIS A 101 -9.17 -3.11 17.12
N LYS A 102 -8.50 -2.06 16.63
CA LYS A 102 -9.11 -1.03 15.77
C LYS A 102 -9.34 -1.47 14.33
N LEU A 103 -8.66 -2.53 13.87
CA LEU A 103 -8.74 -3.04 12.50
C LEU A 103 -9.77 -4.17 12.35
N VAL A 104 -10.17 -4.80 13.46
CA VAL A 104 -11.19 -5.87 13.44
C VAL A 104 -12.59 -5.28 13.40
N GLU A 105 -12.88 -4.58 12.31
CA GLU A 105 -14.20 -3.97 12.09
C GLU A 105 -15.20 -4.99 11.50
N THR A 106 -14.69 -6.01 10.80
CA THR A 106 -15.51 -7.03 10.15
C THR A 106 -15.01 -8.45 10.45
N PRO A 107 -15.90 -9.46 10.45
CA PRO A 107 -15.49 -10.86 10.59
C PRO A 107 -14.48 -11.31 9.53
N TYR A 108 -14.58 -10.78 8.30
CA TYR A 108 -13.68 -11.11 7.21
C TYR A 108 -12.27 -10.51 7.42
N MET A 109 -12.19 -9.31 7.98
CA MET A 109 -10.89 -8.72 8.35
C MET A 109 -10.20 -9.51 9.48
N MET A 110 -10.97 -10.03 10.45
CA MET A 110 -10.43 -10.94 11.47
C MET A 110 -9.87 -12.22 10.84
N GLU A 111 -10.58 -12.76 9.85
CA GLU A 111 -10.11 -13.91 9.08
C GLU A 111 -8.76 -13.60 8.43
N ILE A 112 -8.65 -12.49 7.71
CA ILE A 112 -7.39 -12.05 7.10
C ILE A 112 -6.27 -11.93 8.14
N ILE A 113 -6.51 -11.25 9.27
CA ILE A 113 -5.51 -11.06 10.33
C ILE A 113 -5.00 -12.40 10.86
N VAL A 114 -5.89 -13.36 11.13
CA VAL A 114 -5.49 -14.68 11.64
C VAL A 114 -4.69 -15.47 10.60
N GLN A 115 -4.94 -15.25 9.30
CA GLN A 115 -4.19 -15.91 8.23
C GLN A 115 -2.80 -15.29 8.05
N VAL A 116 -2.71 -13.96 8.12
CA VAL A 116 -1.55 -13.20 7.69
C VAL A 116 -0.58 -12.85 8.82
N LEU A 117 -1.09 -12.55 10.02
CA LEU A 117 -0.29 -12.03 11.13
C LEU A 117 0.88 -12.97 11.52
N PRO A 118 0.72 -14.31 11.53
CA PRO A 118 1.83 -15.21 11.81
C PRO A 118 2.99 -15.07 10.83
N GLU A 119 2.67 -14.97 9.55
CA GLU A 119 3.66 -14.85 8.48
C GLU A 119 4.33 -13.46 8.48
N MET A 120 3.57 -12.38 8.76
CA MET A 120 4.14 -11.04 8.96
C MET A 120 5.17 -11.04 10.11
N MET A 121 4.87 -11.69 11.23
CA MET A 121 5.82 -11.81 12.35
C MET A 121 7.05 -12.63 11.97
N MET A 122 6.87 -13.72 11.22
CA MET A 122 7.99 -14.55 10.76
C MET A 122 8.92 -13.72 9.86
N LYS A 123 8.37 -13.01 8.87
CA LYS A 123 9.12 -12.11 8.00
C LYS A 123 9.84 -11.01 8.78
N ALA A 124 9.16 -10.36 9.73
CA ALA A 124 9.79 -9.35 10.58
C ALA A 124 10.91 -9.93 11.46
N THR A 125 10.72 -11.15 11.98
CA THR A 125 11.74 -11.88 12.74
C THR A 125 12.95 -12.22 11.86
N GLU A 126 12.73 -12.62 10.61
CA GLU A 126 13.79 -12.88 9.64
C GLU A 126 14.55 -11.61 9.27
N ILE A 127 13.85 -10.49 9.06
CA ILE A 127 14.48 -9.17 8.82
C ILE A 127 15.32 -8.76 10.02
N ILE A 128 14.82 -8.92 11.25
CA ILE A 128 15.60 -8.63 12.47
C ILE A 128 16.80 -9.57 12.58
N LYS A 129 16.63 -10.86 12.29
CA LYS A 129 17.76 -11.80 12.28
C LYS A 129 18.80 -11.40 11.22
N LEU A 130 18.36 -10.96 10.04
CA LEU A 130 19.25 -10.46 8.99
C LEU A 130 19.95 -9.17 9.42
N LYS A 131 19.23 -8.23 10.05
CA LYS A 131 19.80 -7.01 10.67
C LYS A 131 20.85 -7.37 11.70
N LEU A 132 20.54 -8.29 12.63
CA LEU A 132 21.49 -8.76 13.65
C LEU A 132 22.72 -9.44 13.02
N THR A 133 22.51 -10.30 12.02
CA THR A 133 23.60 -10.98 11.28
C THR A 133 24.46 -9.97 10.52
N PHE A 134 23.84 -8.95 9.92
CA PHE A 134 24.54 -7.85 9.25
C PHE A 134 25.37 -7.07 10.26
N LEU A 135 24.77 -6.65 11.38
CA LEU A 135 25.45 -5.90 12.44
C LEU A 135 26.57 -6.71 13.12
N GLU A 136 26.48 -8.05 13.15
CA GLU A 136 27.53 -8.92 13.68
C GLU A 136 28.70 -9.07 12.70
N ASN A 137 28.42 -9.26 11.40
CA ASN A 137 29.45 -9.62 10.42
C ASN A 137 30.05 -8.42 9.67
N PHE A 138 29.25 -7.41 9.36
CA PHE A 138 29.68 -6.25 8.57
C PHE A 138 30.82 -5.45 9.23
N PRO A 139 30.86 -5.26 10.57
CA PRO A 139 31.99 -4.58 11.22
C PRO A 139 33.32 -5.29 11.01
N ASN A 140 33.33 -6.63 11.12
CA ASN A 140 34.52 -7.44 10.90
C ASN A 140 34.96 -7.38 9.44
N MET A 141 34.01 -7.45 8.50
CA MET A 141 34.29 -7.32 7.07
C MET A 141 34.91 -5.95 6.73
N ILE A 142 34.38 -4.86 7.29
CA ILE A 142 34.96 -3.52 7.10
C ILE A 142 36.37 -3.46 7.71
N LYS A 143 36.55 -3.97 8.93
CA LYS A 143 37.86 -3.99 9.60
C LYS A 143 38.90 -4.73 8.76
N GLU A 144 38.58 -5.93 8.27
CA GLU A 144 39.44 -6.72 7.39
C GLU A 144 39.75 -6.00 6.07
N PHE A 145 38.75 -5.34 5.48
CA PHE A 145 38.94 -4.56 4.26
C PHE A 145 39.92 -3.40 4.46
N TYR A 146 39.80 -2.63 5.55
CA TYR A 146 40.73 -1.54 5.87
C TYR A 146 42.13 -2.06 6.19
N GLN A 147 42.24 -3.12 6.98
CA GLN A 147 43.52 -3.75 7.29
C GLN A 147 44.22 -4.24 6.01
N SER A 148 43.48 -4.89 5.11
CA SER A 148 44.00 -5.37 3.82
C SER A 148 44.41 -4.22 2.92
N SER A 149 43.57 -3.19 2.79
CA SER A 149 43.85 -1.99 1.98
C SER A 149 45.11 -1.26 2.47
N TYR A 150 45.28 -1.20 3.78
CA TYR A 150 46.44 -0.61 4.41
C TYR A 150 47.72 -1.44 4.14
N GLN A 151 47.66 -2.77 4.31
CA GLN A 151 48.78 -3.66 4.01
C GLN A 151 49.20 -3.56 2.53
N ILE A 152 48.25 -3.45 1.61
CA ILE A 152 48.51 -3.25 0.19
C ILE A 152 49.25 -1.92 -0.04
N LYS A 153 48.80 -0.82 0.59
CA LYS A 153 49.48 0.48 0.49
C LYS A 153 50.91 0.42 1.06
N MET A 154 51.10 -0.23 2.20
CA MET A 154 52.43 -0.44 2.80
C MET A 154 53.36 -1.21 1.86
N TYR A 155 52.88 -2.30 1.26
CA TYR A 155 53.66 -3.09 0.30
C TYR A 155 54.02 -2.27 -0.95
N GLN A 156 53.08 -1.48 -1.48
CA GLN A 156 53.33 -0.59 -2.62
C GLN A 156 54.38 0.47 -2.29
N GLN A 157 54.34 1.06 -1.09
CA GLN A 157 55.35 2.03 -0.64
C GLN A 157 56.72 1.40 -0.44
N GLN A 158 56.80 0.20 0.14
CA GLN A 158 58.06 -0.54 0.23
C GLN A 158 58.64 -0.82 -1.16
N LYS A 159 57.80 -1.27 -2.10
CA LYS A 159 58.21 -1.49 -3.49
C LYS A 159 58.70 -0.20 -4.17
N LYS A 160 58.05 0.94 -3.94
CA LYS A 160 58.51 2.25 -4.43
C LYS A 160 59.88 2.65 -3.84
N LYS A 161 60.12 2.41 -2.55
CA LYS A 161 61.42 2.66 -1.89
C LYS A 161 62.56 1.84 -2.50
N TYR A 162 62.27 0.64 -3.01
CA TYR A 162 63.26 -0.17 -3.75
C TYR A 162 63.48 0.29 -5.20
N ILE A 163 62.56 1.06 -5.79
CA ILE A 163 62.61 1.48 -7.20
C ILE A 163 63.12 2.93 -7.35
N VAL A 164 62.91 3.81 -6.36
CA VAL A 164 63.29 5.23 -6.43
C VAL A 164 64.44 5.52 -5.47
N HIS A 165 65.66 5.48 -5.99
CA HIS A 165 66.83 6.02 -5.29
C HIS A 165 67.20 7.46 -5.73
N GLU A 166 66.40 8.13 -6.58
CA GLU A 166 66.85 9.37 -7.24
C GLU A 166 65.92 10.59 -7.30
N ASN A 167 64.70 10.61 -6.72
CA ASN A 167 63.92 11.86 -6.70
C ASN A 167 63.18 12.11 -5.38
N ASN A 168 63.51 13.24 -4.74
CA ASN A 168 63.09 13.70 -3.42
C ASN A 168 61.70 14.37 -3.43
N GLU A 169 60.64 13.61 -3.66
CA GLU A 169 59.29 14.07 -3.29
C GLU A 169 58.83 13.38 -2.00
N LYS A 170 58.50 14.19 -0.99
CA LYS A 170 58.05 13.74 0.33
C LYS A 170 56.59 13.29 0.24
N GLU A 171 56.34 12.06 -0.21
CA GLU A 171 55.04 11.39 0.06
C GLU A 171 54.93 11.11 1.57
N SER A 172 53.75 11.34 2.16
CA SER A 172 53.47 11.09 3.58
C SER A 172 53.71 9.62 3.92
N GLU A 173 54.67 9.35 4.81
CA GLU A 173 54.94 7.99 5.28
C GLU A 173 53.76 7.48 6.10
N VAL A 174 53.26 6.32 5.71
CA VAL A 174 52.23 5.59 6.43
C VAL A 174 52.91 4.89 7.61
N THR A 175 52.57 5.30 8.82
CA THR A 175 53.29 4.94 10.06
C THR A 175 52.62 3.78 10.79
N VAL A 176 53.36 3.01 11.60
CA VAL A 176 52.79 1.93 12.44
C VAL A 176 51.62 2.43 13.29
N THR A 177 51.68 3.68 13.72
CA THR A 177 50.61 4.41 14.42
C THR A 177 49.29 4.48 13.65
N ASP A 178 49.31 4.47 12.32
CA ASP A 178 48.10 4.49 11.49
C ASP A 178 47.38 3.14 11.50
N VAL A 179 48.10 2.01 11.66
CA VAL A 179 47.50 0.68 11.90
C VAL A 179 46.83 0.62 13.26
N GLU A 180 47.47 1.19 14.29
CA GLU A 180 46.92 1.23 15.63
C GLU A 180 45.64 2.08 15.69
N ASN A 181 45.57 3.14 14.87
CA ASN A 181 44.39 3.98 14.74
C ASN A 181 43.22 3.27 14.05
N LEU A 182 43.44 2.30 13.13
CA LEU A 182 42.36 1.49 12.56
C LEU A 182 41.64 0.64 13.63
N ASN A 183 42.36 0.15 14.64
CA ASN A 183 41.75 -0.61 15.73
C ASN A 183 40.90 0.25 16.68
N LYS A 184 41.01 1.59 16.60
CA LYS A 184 40.20 2.53 17.37
C LYS A 184 38.88 2.90 16.68
N ILE A 185 38.70 2.52 15.41
CA ILE A 185 37.47 2.80 14.65
C ILE A 185 36.34 1.90 15.16
N ASN A 186 35.20 2.50 15.47
CA ASN A 186 33.99 1.78 15.87
C ASN A 186 33.24 1.24 14.65
N TYR A 187 33.70 0.13 14.09
CA TYR A 187 33.12 -0.46 12.88
C TYR A 187 31.66 -0.91 13.03
N TYR A 188 31.21 -1.19 14.26
CA TYR A 188 29.82 -1.52 14.55
C TYR A 188 28.89 -0.34 14.31
N GLU A 189 29.31 0.86 14.69
CA GLU A 189 28.55 2.09 14.50
C GLU A 189 28.39 2.44 13.01
N ILE A 190 29.45 2.25 12.22
CA ILE A 190 29.39 2.38 10.77
C ILE A 190 28.38 1.40 10.18
N ALA A 191 28.34 0.15 10.68
CA ALA A 191 27.35 -0.85 10.25
C ALA A 191 25.91 -0.40 10.55
N VAL A 192 25.65 0.13 11.74
CA VAL A 192 24.33 0.67 12.11
C VAL A 192 23.94 1.85 11.23
N GLN A 193 24.84 2.80 10.99
CA GLN A 193 24.55 3.96 10.13
C GLN A 193 24.30 3.55 8.67
N VAL A 194 25.07 2.60 8.16
CA VAL A 194 24.84 2.02 6.83
C VAL A 194 23.48 1.35 6.79
N TRP A 195 23.13 0.55 7.79
CA TRP A 195 21.81 -0.07 7.88
C TRP A 195 20.68 0.96 7.98
N ASN A 196 20.80 1.98 8.83
CA ASN A 196 19.79 3.02 8.98
C ASN A 196 19.64 3.84 7.68
N LYS A 197 20.73 4.17 6.99
CA LYS A 197 20.65 4.76 5.65
C LYS A 197 20.05 3.80 4.64
N MET A 198 20.28 2.49 4.74
CA MET A 198 19.57 1.50 3.92
C MET A 198 18.08 1.54 4.22
N GLU A 199 17.68 1.59 5.50
CA GLU A 199 16.29 1.65 6.02
C GLU A 199 15.58 2.95 5.60
N GLU A 200 16.22 4.11 5.76
CA GLU A 200 15.74 5.44 5.33
C GLU A 200 15.63 5.58 3.81
N ASN A 201 16.56 4.99 3.04
CA ASN A 201 16.45 4.92 1.58
C ASN A 201 15.54 3.78 1.10
N SER A 202 15.01 2.97 2.02
CA SER A 202 14.08 1.86 1.77
C SER A 202 12.76 2.03 2.51
N VAL A 203 12.27 3.26 2.72
CA VAL A 203 10.92 3.56 3.27
C VAL A 203 9.77 2.77 2.60
N ASN A 204 10.03 2.08 1.49
CA ASN A 204 9.23 0.95 1.01
C ASN A 204 9.79 -0.43 1.46
N ILE A 205 9.90 -0.74 2.75
CA ILE A 205 10.03 -2.14 3.20
C ILE A 205 8.65 -2.81 3.10
N GLN A 206 8.14 -2.91 1.88
CA GLN A 206 7.25 -3.99 1.51
C GLN A 206 8.13 -5.01 0.77
N PHE A 207 8.54 -6.04 1.51
CA PHE A 207 9.08 -7.32 1.04
C PHE A 207 9.85 -7.29 -0.30
N PHE A 208 11.18 -7.16 -0.22
CA PHE A 208 12.10 -7.08 -1.37
C PHE A 208 11.81 -8.08 -2.50
N SER A 209 11.68 -7.54 -3.72
CA SER A 209 11.95 -8.23 -4.97
C SER A 209 13.46 -8.36 -5.22
N PHE A 210 13.85 -9.29 -6.10
CA PHE A 210 15.25 -9.52 -6.47
C PHE A 210 15.93 -8.29 -7.11
N GLN A 211 15.16 -7.46 -7.82
CA GLN A 211 15.64 -6.25 -8.50
C GLN A 211 16.11 -5.17 -7.49
N GLU A 212 15.37 -5.00 -6.40
CA GLU A 212 15.65 -4.02 -5.34
C GLU A 212 16.92 -4.37 -4.57
N ARG A 213 17.23 -5.68 -4.44
CA ARG A 213 18.48 -6.15 -3.84
C ARG A 213 19.73 -5.74 -4.66
N ASN A 214 19.61 -5.66 -5.98
CA ASN A 214 20.72 -5.22 -6.86
C ASN A 214 20.87 -3.70 -6.90
N ASP A 215 19.76 -2.95 -6.86
CA ASP A 215 19.80 -1.49 -6.78
C ASP A 215 20.41 -1.01 -5.45
N LEU A 216 20.04 -1.65 -4.34
CA LEU A 216 20.63 -1.47 -3.02
C LEU A 216 22.14 -1.71 -3.01
N LYS A 217 22.62 -2.75 -3.72
CA LYS A 217 24.04 -3.06 -3.86
C LYS A 217 24.81 -1.93 -4.54
N SER A 218 24.23 -1.30 -5.57
CA SER A 218 24.86 -0.19 -6.30
C SER A 218 24.88 1.12 -5.50
N LYS A 219 23.83 1.37 -4.71
CA LYS A 219 23.71 2.55 -3.83
C LYS A 219 24.64 2.45 -2.62
N LEU A 220 24.80 1.26 -2.05
CA LEU A 220 25.77 0.97 -0.98
C LEU A 220 27.20 1.33 -1.40
N PHE A 221 27.58 1.00 -2.63
CA PHE A 221 28.90 1.36 -3.17
C PHE A 221 29.15 2.87 -3.21
N ARG A 222 28.11 3.69 -3.46
CA ARG A 222 28.22 5.16 -3.50
C ARG A 222 28.24 5.81 -2.13
N ILE A 223 27.49 5.26 -1.16
CA ILE A 223 27.43 5.79 0.22
C ILE A 223 28.78 5.60 0.94
N LEU A 224 29.46 4.49 0.66
CA LEU A 224 30.77 4.16 1.22
C LEU A 224 31.90 5.08 0.71
N ASP A 225 31.74 5.71 -0.46
CA ASP A 225 32.75 6.60 -1.06
C ASP A 225 32.71 8.04 -0.51
N HIS A 226 31.61 8.49 0.11
CA HIS A 226 31.37 9.92 0.38
C HIS A 226 31.28 10.36 1.85
N ASN A 227 31.18 9.46 2.83
CA ASN A 227 30.87 9.86 4.23
C ASN A 227 32.02 9.61 5.24
N LEU A 228 33.28 9.75 4.81
CA LEU A 228 34.44 9.38 5.63
C LEU A 228 35.03 10.50 6.53
N GLU A 229 34.53 11.74 6.49
CA GLU A 229 35.10 12.85 7.29
C GLU A 229 34.27 13.31 8.49
N GLN A 230 33.06 12.80 8.66
CA GLN A 230 32.21 13.23 9.78
C GLN A 230 31.46 12.03 10.30
N LEU A 231 31.86 11.52 11.47
CA LEU A 231 30.94 11.08 12.52
C LEU A 231 31.74 10.64 13.74
N ASN A 232 31.60 11.45 14.79
CA ASN A 232 31.96 11.09 16.15
C ASN A 232 30.76 11.42 17.05
N ASN A 233 30.50 10.49 17.98
CA ASN A 233 29.57 10.51 19.11
C ASN A 233 28.08 10.44 18.74
N ALA A 234 27.45 9.27 18.89
CA ALA A 234 27.21 8.67 20.20
C ALA A 234 26.36 7.39 20.10
N PHE A 235 26.53 6.57 21.14
CA PHE A 235 25.55 5.70 21.80
C PHE A 235 25.80 4.20 21.76
N GLU A 236 25.83 3.68 22.97
CA GLU A 236 26.12 2.34 23.39
C GLU A 236 24.82 1.58 23.70
N LYS A 237 24.88 0.26 23.43
CA LYS A 237 24.08 -0.84 24.00
C LYS A 237 22.71 -1.15 23.41
N ILE A 238 22.70 -2.15 22.52
CA ILE A 238 21.61 -3.13 22.44
C ILE A 238 22.21 -4.55 22.34
N ILE A 239 22.07 -5.34 23.42
CA ILE A 239 22.19 -6.80 23.41
C ILE A 239 20.77 -7.36 23.59
N ILE A 240 20.28 -8.13 22.62
CA ILE A 240 18.89 -8.64 22.56
C ILE A 240 18.90 -10.14 22.89
N GLN A 241 18.30 -10.51 24.03
CA GLN A 241 17.93 -11.89 24.35
C GLN A 241 16.66 -12.30 23.58
N LYS A 242 16.45 -13.60 23.32
CA LYS A 242 15.36 -14.13 22.47
C LYS A 242 13.94 -13.62 22.80
N GLU A 243 13.63 -13.36 24.08
CA GLU A 243 12.33 -12.80 24.50
C GLU A 243 12.14 -11.34 24.08
N ARG A 244 13.24 -10.57 23.94
CA ARG A 244 13.21 -9.21 23.37
C ARG A 244 13.00 -9.21 21.86
N ILE A 245 13.23 -10.30 21.13
CA ILE A 245 13.01 -10.31 19.67
C ILE A 245 11.53 -10.14 19.37
N ILE A 246 10.65 -10.83 20.11
CA ILE A 246 9.20 -10.67 19.96
C ILE A 246 8.81 -9.23 20.27
N GLU A 247 9.30 -8.67 21.38
CA GLU A 247 9.01 -7.29 21.77
C GLU A 247 9.52 -6.28 20.74
N VAL A 248 10.70 -6.50 20.16
CA VAL A 248 11.28 -5.65 19.10
C VAL A 248 10.49 -5.78 17.80
N VAL A 249 10.03 -6.99 17.42
CA VAL A 249 9.13 -7.17 16.28
C VAL A 249 7.81 -6.44 16.54
N CYS A 250 7.21 -6.61 17.73
CA CYS A 250 5.96 -5.95 18.09
C CYS A 250 6.12 -4.43 18.06
N ASN A 251 7.22 -3.89 18.60
CA ASN A 251 7.52 -2.47 18.55
C ASN A 251 7.71 -2.00 17.10
N ALA A 252 8.42 -2.77 16.27
CA ALA A 252 8.57 -2.44 14.86
C ALA A 252 7.22 -2.44 14.11
N LEU A 253 6.37 -3.44 14.30
CA LEU A 253 5.03 -3.48 13.69
C LEU A 253 4.11 -2.38 14.24
N TYR A 254 4.26 -2.03 15.52
CA TYR A 254 3.57 -0.91 16.14
C TYR A 254 4.01 0.43 15.54
N GLU A 255 5.33 0.62 15.36
CA GLU A 255 5.93 1.79 14.72
C GLU A 255 5.54 1.91 13.24
N LEU A 256 5.43 0.77 12.54
CA LEU A 256 4.91 0.72 11.17
C LEU A 256 3.44 1.15 11.07
N ASN A 257 2.72 1.18 12.20
CA ASN A 257 1.32 1.60 12.29
C ASN A 257 0.47 0.92 11.20
N LEU A 258 0.51 -0.42 11.20
CA LEU A 258 -0.19 -1.25 10.23
C LEU A 258 -1.66 -0.86 10.15
N THR A 259 -2.16 -0.75 8.93
CA THR A 259 -3.56 -0.45 8.63
C THR A 259 -4.26 -1.66 8.04
N SER A 260 -5.58 -1.59 7.88
CA SER A 260 -6.33 -2.66 7.22
C SER A 260 -5.78 -2.93 5.81
N PHE A 261 -5.37 -1.86 5.11
CA PHE A 261 -4.70 -1.91 3.81
C PHE A 261 -3.48 -2.84 3.81
N ASP A 262 -2.60 -2.75 4.83
CA ASP A 262 -1.37 -3.55 4.87
C ASP A 262 -1.65 -5.06 5.00
N PHE A 263 -2.68 -5.42 5.76
CA PHE A 263 -3.10 -6.81 5.90
C PHE A 263 -3.77 -7.36 4.64
N TYR A 264 -4.60 -6.55 3.95
CA TYR A 264 -5.16 -6.96 2.66
C TYR A 264 -4.07 -7.18 1.62
N ASP A 265 -3.09 -6.27 1.52
CA ASP A 265 -1.98 -6.40 0.58
C ASP A 265 -1.20 -7.69 0.84
N GLU A 266 -0.82 -7.93 2.09
CA GLU A 266 -0.09 -9.14 2.46
C GLU A 266 -0.92 -10.41 2.26
N PHE A 267 -2.22 -10.40 2.60
CA PHE A 267 -3.13 -11.52 2.34
C PHE A 267 -3.19 -11.88 0.85
N ILE A 268 -3.38 -10.88 0.00
CA ILE A 268 -3.49 -11.07 -1.44
C ILE A 268 -2.18 -11.58 -2.02
N ASN A 269 -1.05 -11.01 -1.58
CA ASN A 269 0.26 -11.47 -2.00
C ASN A 269 0.48 -12.94 -1.60
N GLN A 270 0.22 -13.31 -0.34
CA GLN A 270 0.34 -14.70 0.13
C GLN A 270 -0.57 -15.65 -0.65
N TYR A 271 -1.83 -15.27 -0.86
CA TYR A 271 -2.77 -16.06 -1.63
C TYR A 271 -2.25 -16.31 -3.05
N HIS A 272 -1.79 -15.27 -3.75
CA HIS A 272 -1.25 -15.41 -5.11
C HIS A 272 -0.03 -16.34 -5.14
N TYR A 273 0.93 -16.20 -4.22
CA TYR A 273 2.09 -17.11 -4.15
C TYR A 273 1.65 -18.57 -3.94
N GLN A 274 0.72 -18.81 -3.01
CA GLN A 274 0.21 -20.17 -2.76
C GLN A 274 -0.49 -20.76 -3.99
N GLN A 275 -1.26 -19.97 -4.75
CA GLN A 275 -1.89 -20.47 -5.98
C GLN A 275 -0.88 -20.73 -7.09
N ILE A 276 0.14 -19.88 -7.24
CA ILE A 276 1.22 -20.09 -8.21
C ILE A 276 1.99 -21.37 -7.90
N ASP A 277 2.30 -21.62 -6.63
CA ASP A 277 2.97 -22.85 -6.21
C ASP A 277 2.10 -24.09 -6.47
N LYS A 278 0.78 -24.00 -6.25
CA LYS A 278 -0.15 -25.08 -6.66
C LYS A 278 -0.07 -25.35 -8.16
N GLN A 279 -0.06 -24.31 -9.00
CA GLN A 279 0.07 -24.49 -10.46
C GLN A 279 1.42 -25.10 -10.86
N ARG A 280 2.51 -24.71 -10.19
CA ARG A 280 3.84 -25.30 -10.41
C ARG A 280 3.89 -26.77 -10.01
N ASN A 281 3.25 -27.13 -8.91
CA ASN A 281 3.13 -28.52 -8.46
C ASN A 281 2.30 -29.38 -9.42
N LEU A 282 1.43 -28.77 -10.23
CA LEU A 282 0.74 -29.42 -11.35
C LEU A 282 1.60 -29.52 -12.62
N GLY A 283 2.89 -29.16 -12.56
CA GLY A 283 3.85 -29.25 -13.66
C GLY A 283 3.88 -28.02 -14.58
N LYS A 284 3.19 -26.93 -14.24
CA LYS A 284 3.21 -25.72 -15.08
C LYS A 284 4.49 -24.91 -14.85
N GLN A 285 5.15 -24.56 -15.96
CA GLN A 285 6.32 -23.69 -15.93
C GLN A 285 5.88 -22.21 -15.89
N ILE A 286 5.77 -21.65 -14.69
CA ILE A 286 5.34 -20.25 -14.48
C ILE A 286 6.53 -19.39 -14.05
N GLN A 287 6.77 -18.29 -14.76
CA GLN A 287 7.67 -17.22 -14.33
C GLN A 287 6.95 -16.37 -13.26
N ILE A 288 7.31 -16.54 -11.98
CA ILE A 288 6.59 -15.96 -10.84
C ILE A 288 6.38 -14.45 -11.00
N ASP A 289 7.44 -13.67 -11.22
CA ASP A 289 7.35 -12.21 -11.17
C ASP A 289 6.43 -11.64 -12.24
N ARG A 290 6.56 -12.15 -13.47
CA ARG A 290 5.69 -11.78 -14.59
C ARG A 290 4.25 -12.20 -14.31
N PHE A 291 4.04 -13.42 -13.84
CA PHE A 291 2.70 -13.94 -13.56
C PHE A 291 2.01 -13.19 -12.41
N LEU A 292 2.74 -12.81 -11.36
CA LEU A 292 2.23 -11.97 -10.28
C LEU A 292 1.83 -10.59 -10.78
N HIS A 293 2.65 -9.97 -11.62
CA HIS A 293 2.30 -8.70 -12.26
C HIS A 293 1.01 -8.84 -13.08
N ASP A 294 0.90 -9.88 -13.90
CA ASP A 294 -0.25 -10.12 -14.76
C ASP A 294 -1.52 -10.45 -13.94
N ILE A 295 -1.42 -11.22 -12.83
CA ILE A 295 -2.55 -11.45 -11.92
C ILE A 295 -3.00 -10.12 -11.28
N LYS A 296 -2.08 -9.33 -10.71
CA LYS A 296 -2.42 -8.05 -10.07
C LYS A 296 -3.11 -7.12 -11.06
N LYS A 297 -2.58 -7.02 -12.28
CA LYS A 297 -3.16 -6.22 -13.36
C LYS A 297 -4.54 -6.73 -13.76
N TYR A 298 -4.71 -8.05 -13.90
CA TYR A 298 -6.00 -8.68 -14.21
C TYR A 298 -7.04 -8.39 -13.11
N SER A 299 -6.72 -8.65 -11.85
CA SER A 299 -7.64 -8.43 -10.73
C SER A 299 -7.99 -6.96 -10.54
N THR A 300 -7.04 -6.05 -10.72
CA THR A 300 -7.26 -4.61 -10.64
C THR A 300 -8.20 -4.12 -11.74
N LYS A 301 -7.93 -4.52 -13.00
CA LYS A 301 -8.82 -4.18 -14.12
C LYS A 301 -10.22 -4.72 -13.93
N LEU A 302 -10.38 -5.96 -13.49
CA LEU A 302 -11.70 -6.53 -13.23
C LEU A 302 -12.42 -5.79 -12.11
N ALA A 303 -11.73 -5.47 -11.01
CA ALA A 303 -12.30 -4.75 -9.88
C ALA A 303 -12.82 -3.36 -10.29
N LYS A 304 -12.08 -2.66 -11.14
CA LYS A 304 -12.48 -1.37 -11.72
C LYS A 304 -13.74 -1.49 -12.56
N VAL A 305 -13.73 -2.38 -13.56
CA VAL A 305 -14.89 -2.57 -14.45
C VAL A 305 -16.14 -2.97 -13.67
N MET A 306 -16.01 -3.90 -12.71
CA MET A 306 -17.14 -4.30 -11.86
C MET A 306 -17.67 -3.15 -11.00
N SER A 307 -16.81 -2.26 -10.50
CA SER A 307 -17.22 -1.12 -9.67
C SER A 307 -17.87 -0.02 -10.50
N THR A 308 -17.34 0.31 -11.67
CA THR A 308 -17.97 1.23 -12.63
C THR A 308 -19.36 0.75 -13.03
N LYS A 309 -19.54 -0.57 -13.19
CA LYS A 309 -20.84 -1.21 -13.48
C LYS A 309 -21.69 -1.44 -12.22
N GLN A 310 -21.22 -1.04 -11.04
CA GLN A 310 -21.89 -1.23 -9.74
C GLN A 310 -22.33 -2.68 -9.50
N THR A 311 -21.53 -3.65 -9.93
CA THR A 311 -21.80 -5.08 -9.75
C THR A 311 -20.77 -5.72 -8.84
N THR A 312 -21.22 -6.69 -8.05
CA THR A 312 -20.37 -7.60 -7.26
C THR A 312 -20.30 -8.99 -7.90
N GLN A 313 -21.11 -9.27 -8.92
CA GLN A 313 -21.26 -10.59 -9.53
C GLN A 313 -21.53 -10.48 -11.04
N VAL A 314 -20.78 -11.22 -11.84
CA VAL A 314 -20.87 -11.26 -13.31
C VAL A 314 -21.39 -12.62 -13.74
N GLN A 315 -22.48 -12.65 -14.51
CA GLN A 315 -22.91 -13.88 -15.17
C GLN A 315 -22.29 -13.94 -16.56
N TYR A 316 -21.48 -14.96 -16.82
CA TYR A 316 -20.81 -15.18 -18.09
C TYR A 316 -20.97 -16.64 -18.53
N GLN A 317 -21.60 -16.82 -19.69
CA GLN A 317 -21.70 -18.10 -20.36
C GLN A 317 -20.81 -18.05 -21.59
N GLN A 318 -19.86 -18.98 -21.68
CA GLN A 318 -18.95 -19.10 -22.81
C GLN A 318 -19.76 -19.24 -24.11
N GLN A 319 -19.53 -18.32 -25.04
CA GLN A 319 -20.19 -18.33 -26.34
C GLN A 319 -19.51 -19.38 -27.21
N GLY A 320 -20.28 -20.35 -27.72
CA GLY A 320 -19.73 -21.30 -28.69
C GLY A 320 -19.27 -20.56 -29.96
N PHE A 321 -18.20 -21.06 -30.60
CA PHE A 321 -17.55 -20.50 -31.80
C PHE A 321 -18.48 -20.06 -32.95
N LEU A 322 -19.73 -20.54 -32.99
CA LEU A 322 -20.69 -20.33 -34.07
C LEU A 322 -21.53 -19.03 -33.98
N TYR A 323 -21.46 -18.27 -32.87
CA TYR A 323 -22.24 -17.04 -32.70
C TYR A 323 -21.31 -15.83 -32.46
N GLN A 324 -20.95 -15.10 -33.52
CA GLN A 324 -20.01 -13.97 -33.47
C GLN A 324 -20.68 -12.58 -33.42
N GLU A 325 -21.97 -12.47 -33.16
CA GLU A 325 -22.58 -11.16 -32.92
C GLU A 325 -22.22 -10.67 -31.50
N LYS A 326 -21.04 -10.05 -31.39
CA LYS A 326 -20.58 -9.41 -30.16
C LYS A 326 -21.47 -8.20 -29.88
N LYS A 327 -22.26 -8.27 -28.81
CA LYS A 327 -22.88 -7.09 -28.21
C LYS A 327 -21.79 -6.31 -27.49
N GLU A 328 -21.69 -5.00 -27.74
CA GLU A 328 -20.71 -4.09 -27.08
C GLU A 328 -20.72 -4.24 -25.54
N GLU A 329 -21.90 -4.48 -24.95
CA GLU A 329 -22.06 -4.67 -23.50
C GLU A 329 -21.33 -5.90 -22.92
N GLN A 330 -20.99 -6.89 -23.76
CA GLN A 330 -20.32 -8.13 -23.36
C GLN A 330 -18.83 -8.16 -23.69
N GLU A 331 -18.30 -7.15 -24.39
CA GLU A 331 -16.89 -7.14 -24.80
C GLU A 331 -15.93 -7.21 -23.62
N TRP A 332 -16.22 -6.47 -22.56
CA TRP A 332 -15.40 -6.51 -21.34
C TRP A 332 -15.48 -7.89 -20.67
N GLN A 333 -16.64 -8.56 -20.67
CA GLN A 333 -16.77 -9.89 -20.08
C GLN A 333 -15.89 -10.90 -20.83
N ASN A 334 -15.85 -10.80 -22.16
CA ASN A 334 -14.97 -11.61 -22.98
C ASN A 334 -13.49 -11.30 -22.72
N GLU A 335 -13.11 -10.07 -22.37
CA GLU A 335 -11.72 -9.74 -21.98
C GLU A 335 -11.25 -10.61 -20.80
N PHE A 336 -12.12 -10.87 -19.81
CA PHE A 336 -11.76 -11.55 -18.55
C PHE A 336 -12.13 -13.03 -18.46
N PHE A 337 -13.20 -13.45 -19.14
CA PHE A 337 -13.82 -14.77 -18.92
C PHE A 337 -13.84 -15.66 -20.16
N ASP A 338 -13.49 -15.14 -21.33
CA ASP A 338 -13.38 -15.94 -22.55
C ASP A 338 -12.12 -16.83 -22.51
N ASP A 339 -12.34 -18.13 -22.48
CA ASP A 339 -11.29 -19.15 -22.48
C ASP A 339 -10.91 -19.61 -23.90
N ASP A 340 -11.64 -19.17 -24.94
CA ASP A 340 -11.44 -19.61 -26.35
C ASP A 340 -10.49 -18.70 -27.15
N ASP A 341 -9.86 -17.72 -26.50
CA ASP A 341 -8.81 -16.91 -27.10
C ASP A 341 -7.62 -17.83 -27.49
N HIS A 342 -7.55 -18.23 -28.77
CA HIS A 342 -6.61 -19.23 -29.29
C HIS A 342 -5.14 -19.01 -28.90
N GLN A 343 -4.77 -17.77 -28.54
CA GLN A 343 -3.41 -17.43 -28.15
C GLN A 343 -3.22 -17.35 -26.62
N PHE A 344 -4.26 -17.01 -25.85
CA PHE A 344 -4.13 -16.67 -24.42
C PHE A 344 -5.20 -17.28 -23.49
N GLY A 345 -6.15 -18.06 -23.99
CA GLY A 345 -7.28 -18.58 -23.22
C GLY A 345 -6.85 -19.43 -22.02
N SER A 346 -5.89 -20.35 -22.22
CA SER A 346 -5.31 -21.14 -21.13
C SER A 346 -4.61 -20.27 -20.07
N TYR A 347 -3.94 -19.20 -20.52
CA TYR A 347 -3.24 -18.28 -19.63
C TYR A 347 -4.21 -17.41 -18.81
N LYS A 348 -5.27 -16.88 -19.43
CA LYS A 348 -6.32 -16.13 -18.71
C LYS A 348 -7.04 -17.01 -17.69
N LYS A 349 -7.33 -18.26 -18.05
CA LYS A 349 -7.88 -19.25 -17.12
C LYS A 349 -6.96 -19.49 -15.92
N ASP A 350 -5.66 -19.53 -16.16
CA ASP A 350 -4.66 -19.68 -15.11
C ASP A 350 -4.62 -18.45 -14.19
N LEU A 351 -4.60 -17.24 -14.76
CA LEU A 351 -4.70 -15.98 -14.00
C LEU A 351 -5.97 -15.97 -13.14
N ARG A 352 -7.12 -16.30 -13.73
CA ARG A 352 -8.41 -16.35 -13.04
C ARG A 352 -8.40 -17.37 -11.89
N SER A 353 -7.86 -18.57 -12.13
CA SER A 353 -7.75 -19.61 -11.10
C SER A 353 -6.80 -19.25 -9.95
N CYS A 354 -5.82 -18.37 -10.20
CA CYS A 354 -4.88 -17.89 -9.19
C CYS A 354 -5.32 -16.58 -8.53
N SER A 355 -6.39 -15.94 -9.03
CA SER A 355 -6.95 -14.73 -8.47
C SER A 355 -7.97 -15.04 -7.36
N LEU A 356 -8.36 -14.01 -6.61
CA LEU A 356 -9.41 -14.10 -5.57
C LEU A 356 -10.82 -13.99 -6.18
N ILE A 357 -11.07 -14.74 -7.26
CA ILE A 357 -12.36 -14.83 -7.93
C ILE A 357 -12.94 -16.21 -7.69
N GLN A 358 -14.19 -16.24 -7.22
CA GLN A 358 -14.98 -17.45 -7.07
C GLN A 358 -15.89 -17.64 -8.29
N GLN A 359 -15.85 -18.84 -8.87
CA GLN A 359 -16.78 -19.26 -9.91
C GLN A 359 -17.84 -20.21 -9.33
N LYS A 360 -19.13 -19.87 -9.50
CA LYS A 360 -20.30 -20.70 -9.17
C LYS A 360 -21.16 -20.88 -10.42
N GLY A 361 -20.88 -21.94 -11.19
CA GLY A 361 -21.50 -22.14 -12.50
C GLY A 361 -21.04 -21.09 -13.51
N VAL A 362 -21.99 -20.34 -14.08
CA VAL A 362 -21.74 -19.20 -14.98
C VAL A 362 -21.46 -17.89 -14.23
N SER A 363 -21.56 -17.90 -12.90
CA SER A 363 -21.36 -16.71 -12.09
C SER A 363 -19.90 -16.57 -11.64
N PHE A 364 -19.35 -15.37 -11.79
CA PHE A 364 -18.03 -14.96 -11.31
C PHE A 364 -18.17 -13.79 -10.34
N GLN A 365 -17.50 -13.85 -9.20
CA GLN A 365 -17.46 -12.75 -8.24
C GLN A 365 -16.13 -12.78 -7.48
N PHE A 366 -15.70 -11.67 -6.90
CA PHE A 366 -14.63 -11.72 -5.91
C PHE A 366 -15.05 -12.56 -4.71
N VAL A 367 -14.10 -13.20 -4.03
CA VAL A 367 -14.36 -13.99 -2.81
C VAL A 367 -15.04 -13.12 -1.73
N HIS A 368 -14.73 -11.82 -1.71
CA HIS A 368 -15.38 -10.84 -0.86
C HIS A 368 -15.37 -9.44 -1.52
N LYS A 369 -16.40 -8.61 -1.29
CA LYS A 369 -16.51 -7.25 -1.85
C LYS A 369 -15.34 -6.36 -1.46
N SER A 370 -14.86 -6.47 -0.23
CA SER A 370 -13.70 -5.69 0.25
C SER A 370 -12.42 -5.94 -0.53
N ILE A 371 -12.25 -7.11 -1.17
CA ILE A 371 -11.09 -7.39 -2.03
C ILE A 371 -11.16 -6.54 -3.30
N GLN A 372 -12.35 -6.43 -3.90
CA GLN A 372 -12.60 -5.57 -5.06
C GLN A 372 -12.29 -4.11 -4.72
N GLU A 373 -12.80 -3.64 -3.57
CA GLU A 373 -12.59 -2.27 -3.09
C GLU A 373 -11.10 -2.02 -2.76
N PHE A 374 -10.42 -3.00 -2.16
CA PHE A 374 -8.98 -2.95 -1.91
C PHE A 374 -8.18 -2.81 -3.21
N TYR A 375 -8.50 -3.57 -4.27
CA TYR A 375 -7.76 -3.47 -5.54
C TYR A 375 -7.85 -2.07 -6.15
N ILE A 376 -9.00 -1.40 -6.02
CA ILE A 376 -9.17 -0.01 -6.46
C ILE A 376 -8.32 0.95 -5.61
N ALA A 377 -8.37 0.78 -4.29
CA ALA A 377 -7.57 1.58 -3.37
C ALA A 377 -6.07 1.40 -3.62
N ALA A 378 -5.62 0.17 -3.83
CA ALA A 378 -4.22 -0.18 -4.05
C ALA A 378 -3.68 0.38 -5.37
N ASP A 379 -4.50 0.38 -6.43
CA ASP A 379 -4.11 0.96 -7.71
C ASP A 379 -3.98 2.49 -7.64
N LEU A 380 -4.95 3.18 -7.01
CA LEU A 380 -4.85 4.61 -6.79
C LEU A 380 -3.68 4.96 -5.85
N HIS A 381 -3.44 4.16 -4.81
CA HIS A 381 -2.29 4.31 -3.93
C HIS A 381 -0.96 4.19 -4.71
N ALA A 382 -0.84 3.20 -5.60
CA ALA A 382 0.37 3.00 -6.41
C ALA A 382 0.69 4.23 -7.27
N LEU A 383 -0.33 4.93 -7.76
CA LEU A 383 -0.16 6.19 -8.50
C LEU A 383 0.26 7.34 -7.58
N LEU A 384 -0.40 7.49 -6.43
CA LEU A 384 -0.11 8.58 -5.49
C LEU A 384 1.27 8.42 -4.86
N VAL A 385 1.77 7.20 -4.64
CA VAL A 385 3.11 6.94 -4.12
C VAL A 385 4.21 7.52 -5.04
N LEU A 386 3.98 7.60 -6.35
CA LEU A 386 4.92 8.23 -7.28
C LEU A 386 5.16 9.71 -6.95
N SER A 387 4.23 10.37 -6.26
CA SER A 387 4.37 11.77 -5.86
C SER A 387 5.25 11.98 -4.63
N LYS A 388 5.63 10.92 -3.89
CA LYS A 388 6.44 11.02 -2.66
C LYS A 388 7.84 11.59 -2.89
N ASP A 389 8.39 11.44 -4.08
CA ASP A 389 9.72 11.96 -4.41
C ASP A 389 9.67 13.41 -4.95
N LEU A 390 8.47 13.98 -5.09
CA LEU A 390 8.28 15.32 -5.64
C LEU A 390 8.44 16.40 -4.58
N LYS A 391 8.88 17.59 -5.01
CA LYS A 391 9.05 18.75 -4.13
C LYS A 391 7.87 19.70 -4.25
N LYS A 392 7.36 20.15 -3.09
CA LYS A 392 6.31 21.17 -2.99
C LYS A 392 6.61 22.46 -3.79
N GLN A 393 7.87 22.88 -3.84
CA GLN A 393 8.29 24.05 -4.61
C GLN A 393 7.99 23.91 -6.11
N THR A 394 8.12 22.68 -6.65
CA THR A 394 7.80 22.37 -8.04
C THR A 394 6.31 22.57 -8.33
N PHE A 395 5.42 22.17 -7.42
CA PHE A 395 3.98 22.36 -7.57
C PHE A 395 3.60 23.84 -7.68
N ASN A 396 4.10 24.65 -6.74
CA ASN A 396 3.83 26.09 -6.73
C ASN A 396 4.34 26.77 -8.01
N TRP A 397 5.55 26.39 -8.45
CA TRP A 397 6.13 26.93 -9.66
C TRP A 397 5.30 26.57 -10.91
N ILE A 398 4.86 25.31 -11.03
CA ILE A 398 3.98 24.88 -12.13
C ILE A 398 2.69 25.70 -12.12
N ILE A 399 2.01 25.83 -10.97
CA ILE A 399 0.78 26.64 -10.87
C ILE A 399 1.03 28.09 -11.27
N GLU A 400 2.14 28.69 -10.83
CA GLU A 400 2.48 30.08 -11.16
C GLU A 400 2.70 30.28 -12.67
N GLN A 401 3.44 29.38 -13.33
CA GLN A 401 3.65 29.47 -14.77
C GLN A 401 2.33 29.30 -15.52
N LEU A 402 1.55 28.27 -15.16
CA LEU A 402 0.25 28.02 -15.78
C LEU A 402 -0.75 29.16 -15.56
N SER A 403 -0.60 29.96 -14.50
CA SER A 403 -1.49 31.11 -14.24
C SER A 403 -1.13 32.35 -15.06
N LYS A 404 0.07 32.41 -15.66
CA LYS A 404 0.52 33.57 -16.47
C LYS A 404 0.06 33.48 -17.92
N GLU A 405 -0.08 32.27 -18.42
CA GLU A 405 -0.46 32.01 -19.81
C GLU A 405 -1.99 31.93 -19.90
N ASN A 406 -2.62 33.05 -20.24
CA ASN A 406 -4.08 33.17 -20.30
C ASN A 406 -4.75 32.39 -21.46
N ASN A 407 -4.03 31.53 -22.19
CA ASN A 407 -4.49 31.00 -23.48
C ASN A 407 -3.91 29.61 -23.81
N TYR A 408 -4.36 28.59 -23.09
CA TYR A 408 -4.04 27.21 -23.44
C TYR A 408 -5.10 26.64 -24.38
N ASP A 409 -4.73 26.48 -25.65
CA ASP A 409 -5.38 25.51 -26.53
C ASP A 409 -5.17 24.07 -25.99
N GLU A 410 -6.02 23.15 -26.46
CA GLU A 410 -6.06 21.75 -26.06
C GLU A 410 -4.65 21.12 -26.02
N ASN A 411 -4.24 20.62 -24.85
CA ASN A 411 -3.01 19.85 -24.56
C ASN A 411 -1.78 20.60 -23.97
N TRP A 412 -2.01 21.40 -22.92
CA TRP A 412 -0.93 22.08 -22.18
C TRP A 412 0.14 21.14 -21.61
N LEU A 413 -0.16 19.85 -21.34
CA LEU A 413 0.84 18.89 -20.84
C LEU A 413 1.95 18.60 -21.87
N GLU A 414 1.64 18.66 -23.16
CA GLU A 414 2.64 18.54 -24.23
C GLU A 414 3.39 19.86 -24.44
N TYR A 415 2.64 20.97 -24.46
CA TYR A 415 3.20 22.30 -24.63
C TYR A 415 4.16 22.70 -23.49
N SER A 416 3.72 22.49 -22.25
CA SER A 416 4.48 22.82 -21.04
C SER A 416 5.77 22.03 -20.94
N SER A 417 5.80 20.77 -21.35
CA SER A 417 7.08 20.04 -21.37
C SER A 417 8.11 20.71 -22.26
N ASN A 418 7.72 21.22 -23.43
CA ASN A 418 8.66 21.83 -24.36
C ASN A 418 9.03 23.26 -23.96
N GLN A 419 8.04 24.08 -23.58
CA GLN A 419 8.25 25.49 -23.25
C GLN A 419 8.88 25.69 -21.87
N MET A 420 8.43 24.97 -20.83
CA MET A 420 9.02 25.09 -19.49
C MET A 420 10.50 24.68 -19.48
N ILE A 421 10.90 23.78 -20.37
CA ILE A 421 12.30 23.39 -20.54
C ILE A 421 13.11 24.49 -21.25
N GLN A 422 12.50 25.20 -22.20
CA GLN A 422 13.17 26.25 -22.99
C GLN A 422 13.23 27.60 -22.24
N GLU A 423 12.17 28.01 -21.57
CA GLU A 423 12.05 29.28 -20.84
C GLU A 423 12.72 29.27 -19.47
N ASN A 424 13.22 28.12 -19.03
CA ASN A 424 14.08 27.99 -17.85
C ASN A 424 15.46 28.67 -17.99
N GLN A 425 15.59 29.72 -18.82
CA GLN A 425 16.47 30.85 -18.56
C GLN A 425 15.94 31.74 -17.41
N ILE A 426 15.34 31.13 -16.38
CA ILE A 426 15.20 31.77 -15.07
C ILE A 426 16.58 32.31 -14.74
N LYS A 427 16.64 33.60 -14.39
CA LYS A 427 17.84 34.29 -13.90
C LYS A 427 18.27 33.71 -12.55
N PHE A 428 18.55 32.42 -12.48
CA PHE A 428 19.37 31.86 -11.44
C PHE A 428 20.73 32.54 -11.61
N HIS A 429 21.10 33.36 -10.62
CA HIS A 429 22.47 33.84 -10.49
C HIS A 429 23.41 32.65 -10.75
N SER A 430 24.44 32.88 -11.57
CA SER A 430 25.27 31.91 -12.30
C SER A 430 25.96 30.80 -11.48
N SER A 431 25.73 30.70 -10.18
CA SER A 431 26.49 29.88 -9.25
C SER A 431 26.02 28.43 -9.10
N VAL A 432 24.89 27.96 -9.64
CA VAL A 432 24.52 26.53 -9.45
C VAL A 432 23.82 25.87 -10.64
N ARG A 433 24.58 25.44 -11.66
CA ARG A 433 24.05 24.59 -12.75
C ARG A 433 23.38 23.30 -12.25
N GLN A 434 23.92 22.69 -11.19
CA GLN A 434 23.41 21.42 -10.65
C GLN A 434 21.99 21.52 -10.07
N GLN A 435 21.64 22.65 -9.42
CA GLN A 435 20.30 22.86 -8.87
C GLN A 435 19.25 23.00 -9.99
N LYS A 436 19.64 23.61 -11.11
CA LYS A 436 18.79 23.75 -12.29
C LYS A 436 18.43 22.38 -12.90
N ASP A 437 19.42 21.50 -13.05
CA ASP A 437 19.19 20.16 -13.64
C ASP A 437 18.31 19.30 -12.73
N ALA A 438 18.52 19.36 -11.41
CA ALA A 438 17.68 18.66 -10.44
C ALA A 438 16.23 19.18 -10.49
N PHE A 439 16.04 20.50 -10.49
CA PHE A 439 14.69 21.10 -10.56
C PHE A 439 13.97 20.76 -11.87
N LYS A 440 14.69 20.77 -13.00
CA LYS A 440 14.15 20.33 -14.30
C LYS A 440 13.67 18.87 -14.25
N LYS A 441 14.46 17.98 -13.65
CA LYS A 441 14.07 16.58 -13.46
C LYS A 441 12.83 16.43 -12.57
N ASP A 442 12.70 17.26 -11.54
CA ASP A 442 11.51 17.27 -10.67
C ASP A 442 10.25 17.71 -11.44
N ILE A 443 10.37 18.72 -12.31
CA ILE A 443 9.28 19.15 -13.22
C ILE A 443 8.90 18.02 -14.17
N GLU A 444 9.87 17.42 -14.87
CA GLU A 444 9.61 16.31 -15.80
C GLU A 444 8.94 15.13 -15.11
N SER A 445 9.39 14.79 -13.90
CA SER A 445 8.79 13.73 -13.08
C SER A 445 7.35 14.07 -12.70
N THR A 446 7.08 15.32 -12.30
CA THR A 446 5.73 15.80 -11.98
C THR A 446 4.81 15.71 -13.20
N LEU A 447 5.26 16.20 -14.36
CA LEU A 447 4.48 16.15 -15.61
C LEU A 447 4.22 14.71 -16.06
N ASN A 448 5.19 13.81 -15.91
CA ASN A 448 5.00 12.40 -16.21
C ASN A 448 3.92 11.77 -15.32
N ILE A 449 3.91 12.08 -14.02
CA ILE A 449 2.87 11.61 -13.10
C ILE A 449 1.50 12.15 -13.50
N LEU A 450 1.40 13.44 -13.87
CA LEU A 450 0.14 14.02 -14.36
C LEU A 450 -0.36 13.34 -15.65
N ARG A 451 0.54 12.94 -16.56
CA ARG A 451 0.18 12.17 -17.77
C ARG A 451 -0.29 10.74 -17.49
N ILE A 452 0.28 10.10 -16.47
CA ILE A 452 -0.17 8.77 -16.05
C ILE A 452 -1.55 8.91 -15.41
N LEU A 453 -1.70 9.89 -14.51
CA LEU A 453 -2.96 10.17 -13.82
C LEU A 453 -4.08 10.60 -14.77
N SER A 454 -3.79 11.38 -15.82
CA SER A 454 -4.82 11.80 -16.78
C SER A 454 -5.43 10.65 -17.57
N LYS A 455 -4.73 9.51 -17.65
CA LYS A 455 -5.23 8.26 -18.23
C LYS A 455 -5.90 7.34 -17.21
N HIS A 456 -5.87 7.73 -15.94
CA HIS A 456 -6.42 6.95 -14.84
C HIS A 456 -7.89 7.31 -14.59
N GLU A 457 -8.68 6.33 -14.14
CA GLU A 457 -10.12 6.52 -13.85
C GLU A 457 -10.38 7.58 -12.78
N PHE A 458 -9.39 7.91 -11.95
CA PHE A 458 -9.48 9.03 -11.00
C PHE A 458 -9.73 10.40 -11.67
N PHE A 459 -9.49 10.53 -12.98
CA PHE A 459 -9.81 11.71 -13.80
C PHE A 459 -11.20 11.69 -14.43
N VAL A 460 -11.88 10.55 -14.42
CA VAL A 460 -13.14 10.36 -15.15
C VAL A 460 -14.29 10.04 -14.19
N GLU A 461 -14.03 9.15 -13.23
CA GLU A 461 -15.02 8.64 -12.30
C GLU A 461 -15.14 9.49 -11.04
N ASN A 462 -16.34 9.51 -10.46
CA ASN A 462 -16.58 10.16 -9.17
C ASN A 462 -16.29 9.19 -8.02
N TYR A 463 -15.14 9.39 -7.37
CA TYR A 463 -14.69 8.55 -6.26
C TYR A 463 -15.41 8.85 -4.94
N SER A 464 -16.20 9.93 -4.83
CA SER A 464 -16.94 10.28 -3.61
C SER A 464 -18.26 9.49 -3.42
N THR A 465 -18.65 8.68 -4.41
CA THR A 465 -19.88 7.88 -4.35
C THR A 465 -19.79 6.74 -3.32
N GLU A 466 -20.95 6.20 -2.93
CA GLU A 466 -21.03 5.07 -2.00
C GLU A 466 -20.33 3.81 -2.55
N THR A 467 -20.28 3.65 -3.87
CA THR A 467 -19.58 2.54 -4.54
C THR A 467 -18.10 2.46 -4.15
N TYR A 468 -17.46 3.59 -3.87
CA TYR A 468 -16.04 3.67 -3.53
C TYR A 468 -15.78 3.95 -2.05
N ALA A 469 -16.79 3.92 -1.18
CA ALA A 469 -16.64 4.30 0.24
C ALA A 469 -15.53 3.51 0.97
N GLU A 470 -15.55 2.19 0.87
CA GLU A 470 -14.52 1.33 1.48
C GLU A 470 -13.15 1.49 0.79
N ALA A 471 -13.12 1.67 -0.53
CA ALA A 471 -11.86 1.92 -1.25
C ALA A 471 -11.20 3.24 -0.78
N ARG A 472 -11.99 4.30 -0.59
CA ARG A 472 -11.51 5.56 -0.01
C ARG A 472 -11.03 5.35 1.43
N LYS A 473 -11.77 4.60 2.24
CA LYS A 473 -11.36 4.27 3.62
C LYS A 473 -9.99 3.61 3.67
N TYR A 474 -9.77 2.55 2.88
CA TYR A 474 -8.48 1.87 2.78
C TYR A 474 -7.36 2.81 2.32
N LEU A 475 -7.63 3.62 1.30
CA LEU A 475 -6.66 4.59 0.80
C LEU A 475 -6.29 5.65 1.85
N ILE A 476 -7.30 6.24 2.50
CA ILE A 476 -7.15 7.27 3.54
C ILE A 476 -6.33 6.76 4.71
N GLU A 477 -6.61 5.54 5.20
CA GLU A 477 -5.82 4.94 6.26
C GLU A 477 -4.34 4.88 5.90
N LYS A 478 -4.04 4.57 4.64
CA LYS A 478 -2.67 4.44 4.12
C LYS A 478 -1.98 5.78 3.89
N ILE A 479 -2.67 6.79 3.35
CA ILE A 479 -2.02 8.05 2.91
C ILE A 479 -2.14 9.22 3.88
N LYS A 480 -3.00 9.16 4.92
CA LYS A 480 -3.25 10.30 5.83
C LYS A 480 -2.03 10.85 6.59
N LYS A 481 -0.93 10.09 6.66
CA LYS A 481 0.33 10.52 7.28
C LYS A 481 1.37 11.01 6.26
N GLU A 482 1.09 10.87 4.97
CA GLU A 482 2.04 11.11 3.89
C GLU A 482 1.94 12.56 3.40
N THR A 483 2.71 13.46 4.03
CA THR A 483 2.59 14.91 3.81
C THR A 483 2.77 15.32 2.35
N LEU A 484 3.67 14.67 1.60
CA LEU A 484 3.89 14.99 0.19
C LEU A 484 2.73 14.55 -0.71
N ILE A 485 2.08 13.43 -0.39
CA ILE A 485 0.85 13.02 -1.08
C ILE A 485 -0.27 14.02 -0.80
N ILE A 486 -0.43 14.47 0.45
CA ILE A 486 -1.41 15.50 0.82
C ILE A 486 -1.17 16.80 0.04
N GLU A 487 0.07 17.26 -0.06
CA GLU A 487 0.42 18.45 -0.83
C GLU A 487 0.21 18.25 -2.33
N PHE A 488 0.45 17.04 -2.85
CA PHE A 488 0.15 16.70 -4.24
C PHE A 488 -1.37 16.69 -4.51
N LEU A 489 -2.20 16.19 -3.59
CA LEU A 489 -3.66 16.28 -3.70
C LEU A 489 -4.14 17.75 -3.71
N LYS A 490 -3.58 18.61 -2.84
CA LYS A 490 -3.85 20.07 -2.88
C LYS A 490 -3.42 20.72 -4.19
N PHE A 491 -2.32 20.25 -4.78
CA PHE A 491 -1.88 20.68 -6.09
C PHE A 491 -2.88 20.28 -7.20
N LEU A 492 -3.41 19.06 -7.18
CA LEU A 492 -4.47 18.63 -8.11
C LEU A 492 -5.75 19.48 -7.98
N VAL A 493 -6.16 19.84 -6.75
CA VAL A 493 -7.27 20.79 -6.52
C VAL A 493 -6.99 22.14 -7.19
N ASN A 494 -5.77 22.65 -7.08
CA ASN A 494 -5.39 23.92 -7.70
C ASN A 494 -5.35 23.87 -9.22
N LEU A 495 -5.04 22.72 -9.83
CA LEU A 495 -5.04 22.60 -11.30
C LEU A 495 -6.43 22.77 -11.91
N THR A 496 -7.50 22.56 -11.13
CA THR A 496 -8.89 22.77 -11.60
C THR A 496 -9.17 24.20 -12.04
N LYS A 497 -8.45 25.19 -11.50
CA LYS A 497 -8.61 26.61 -11.88
C LYS A 497 -7.99 26.94 -13.25
N ILE A 498 -7.15 26.05 -13.77
CA ILE A 498 -6.41 26.23 -15.02
C ILE A 498 -7.06 25.40 -16.13
N ASP A 499 -7.24 24.10 -15.90
CA ASP A 499 -7.69 23.16 -16.93
C ASP A 499 -8.91 22.35 -16.48
N GLU A 500 -9.90 22.26 -17.37
CA GLU A 500 -11.15 21.52 -17.17
C GLU A 500 -10.94 20.01 -17.05
N SER A 501 -9.91 19.47 -17.70
CA SER A 501 -9.57 18.04 -17.65
C SER A 501 -9.22 17.58 -16.23
N PHE A 502 -8.80 18.51 -15.36
CA PHE A 502 -8.46 18.23 -13.96
C PHE A 502 -9.66 18.38 -13.01
N ILE A 503 -10.82 18.85 -13.46
CA ILE A 503 -11.94 19.14 -12.56
C ILE A 503 -12.34 17.90 -11.76
N GLN A 504 -12.51 16.74 -12.39
CA GLN A 504 -12.95 15.54 -11.67
C GLN A 504 -11.86 15.01 -10.72
N SER A 505 -10.60 14.96 -11.14
CA SER A 505 -9.49 14.51 -10.27
C SER A 505 -9.22 15.46 -9.12
N GLY A 506 -9.33 16.78 -9.34
CA GLY A 506 -9.29 17.79 -8.29
C GLY A 506 -10.49 17.66 -7.34
N SER A 507 -11.69 17.35 -7.84
CA SER A 507 -12.88 17.12 -7.02
C SER A 507 -12.77 15.87 -6.15
N ASN A 508 -12.22 14.78 -6.71
CA ASN A 508 -11.90 13.57 -5.96
C ASN A 508 -10.80 13.84 -4.92
N SER A 509 -9.77 14.62 -5.28
CA SER A 509 -8.68 15.00 -4.37
C SER A 509 -9.20 15.82 -3.20
N LEU A 510 -10.09 16.79 -3.43
CA LEU A 510 -10.70 17.59 -2.38
C LEU A 510 -11.55 16.75 -1.43
N ASN A 511 -12.34 15.80 -1.96
CA ASN A 511 -13.09 14.85 -1.15
C ASN A 511 -12.16 14.02 -0.24
N LEU A 512 -11.08 13.45 -0.78
CA LEU A 512 -10.10 12.72 0.03
C LEU A 512 -9.46 13.60 1.11
N LEU A 513 -9.09 14.84 0.79
CA LEU A 513 -8.53 15.78 1.78
C LEU A 513 -9.52 16.06 2.93
N VAL A 514 -10.80 16.23 2.61
CA VAL A 514 -11.87 16.44 3.60
C VAL A 514 -12.10 15.20 4.46
N GLU A 515 -12.22 14.01 3.87
CA GLU A 515 -12.41 12.76 4.61
C GLU A 515 -11.20 12.39 5.48
N MET A 516 -9.98 12.76 5.06
CA MET A 516 -8.77 12.68 5.88
C MET A 516 -8.73 13.68 7.04
N GLN A 517 -9.66 14.62 7.11
CA GLN A 517 -9.67 15.74 8.05
C GLN A 517 -8.40 16.59 7.98
N VAL A 518 -7.87 16.79 6.75
CA VAL A 518 -6.76 17.72 6.54
C VAL A 518 -7.22 19.12 6.90
N ASP A 519 -6.40 19.86 7.64
CA ASP A 519 -6.67 21.27 7.92
C ASP A 519 -6.56 22.07 6.61
N LEU A 520 -7.72 22.48 6.11
CA LEU A 520 -7.86 23.31 4.92
C LEU A 520 -8.12 24.78 5.28
N THR A 521 -8.08 25.17 6.56
CA THR A 521 -8.35 26.55 6.96
C THR A 521 -7.36 27.53 6.34
N SER A 522 -7.83 28.75 6.04
CA SER A 522 -7.03 29.83 5.46
C SER A 522 -6.35 29.51 4.12
N HIS A 523 -6.73 28.41 3.44
CA HIS A 523 -6.16 28.07 2.14
C HIS A 523 -6.74 28.98 1.05
N ASN A 524 -5.90 29.30 0.06
CA ASN A 524 -6.34 30.01 -1.13
C ASN A 524 -6.84 29.02 -2.19
N PHE A 525 -8.15 28.98 -2.36
CA PHE A 525 -8.89 28.18 -3.32
C PHE A 525 -9.64 29.08 -4.31
N GLU A 526 -9.12 30.27 -4.60
CA GLU A 526 -9.71 31.19 -5.58
C GLU A 526 -9.76 30.55 -6.98
N LYS A 527 -10.90 30.70 -7.66
CA LYS A 527 -11.15 30.21 -9.03
C LYS A 527 -11.11 28.69 -9.21
N ILE A 528 -11.06 27.88 -8.14
CA ILE A 528 -11.12 26.42 -8.30
C ILE A 528 -12.48 26.00 -8.88
N ARG A 529 -12.50 24.89 -9.61
CA ARG A 529 -13.71 24.32 -10.20
C ARG A 529 -13.88 22.90 -9.67
N ILE A 530 -14.93 22.69 -8.88
CA ILE A 530 -15.22 21.42 -8.22
C ILE A 530 -16.60 20.94 -8.67
N LYS A 531 -16.68 19.68 -9.11
CA LYS A 531 -17.94 19.09 -9.57
C LYS A 531 -18.14 17.66 -9.08
N ASN A 532 -19.40 17.22 -9.06
CA ASN A 532 -19.78 15.82 -8.85
C ASN A 532 -19.01 15.18 -7.70
N THR A 533 -19.05 15.78 -6.51
CA THR A 533 -18.28 15.26 -5.37
C THR A 533 -18.98 15.55 -4.03
N SER A 534 -18.40 15.02 -2.96
CA SER A 534 -18.85 15.24 -1.59
C SER A 534 -17.74 15.88 -0.78
N ILE A 535 -18.02 16.99 -0.11
CA ILE A 535 -17.10 17.66 0.83
C ILE A 535 -17.78 17.84 2.20
N ILE A 536 -18.59 16.85 2.57
CA ILE A 536 -19.35 16.82 3.83
C ILE A 536 -18.38 16.98 5.01
N GLY A 537 -18.71 17.89 5.93
CA GLY A 537 -17.91 18.16 7.13
C GLY A 537 -16.59 18.91 6.87
N GLY A 538 -16.33 19.34 5.63
CA GLY A 538 -15.09 20.03 5.28
C GLY A 538 -14.91 21.35 6.03
N ASN A 539 -13.71 21.58 6.56
CA ASN A 539 -13.39 22.82 7.28
C ASN A 539 -12.67 23.84 6.38
N PHE A 540 -13.41 24.81 5.85
CA PHE A 540 -12.94 25.87 4.96
C PHE A 540 -12.97 27.25 5.64
N ALA A 541 -12.82 27.30 6.97
CA ALA A 541 -12.80 28.57 7.69
C ALA A 541 -11.67 29.47 7.19
N ASN A 542 -11.97 30.76 6.98
CA ASN A 542 -11.07 31.78 6.46
C ASN A 542 -10.46 31.49 5.07
N CYS A 543 -10.98 30.51 4.32
CA CYS A 543 -10.49 30.23 2.97
C CYS A 543 -10.86 31.34 1.99
N ASN A 544 -10.04 31.52 0.95
CA ASN A 544 -10.48 32.29 -0.22
C ASN A 544 -11.09 31.35 -1.24
N LEU A 545 -12.40 31.42 -1.43
CA LEU A 545 -13.21 30.69 -2.43
C LEU A 545 -13.80 31.65 -3.48
N SER A 546 -13.25 32.87 -3.59
CA SER A 546 -13.75 33.86 -4.54
C SER A 546 -13.59 33.35 -5.97
N LEU A 547 -14.57 33.63 -6.82
CA LEU A 547 -14.65 33.19 -8.23
C LEU A 547 -14.65 31.67 -8.44
N SER A 548 -14.72 30.87 -7.38
CA SER A 548 -14.74 29.41 -7.48
C SER A 548 -16.10 28.90 -7.95
N GLU A 549 -16.13 27.71 -8.53
CA GLU A 549 -17.34 27.09 -9.05
C GLU A 549 -17.56 25.72 -8.41
N PHE A 550 -18.75 25.51 -7.84
CA PHE A 550 -19.19 24.26 -7.23
C PHE A 550 -20.45 23.77 -7.94
N THR A 551 -20.37 22.64 -8.65
CA THR A 551 -21.49 22.06 -9.41
C THR A 551 -21.79 20.64 -8.93
N ASP A 552 -23.04 20.31 -8.57
CA ASP A 552 -23.43 18.97 -8.10
C ASP A 552 -22.65 18.50 -6.86
N VAL A 553 -22.25 19.43 -5.99
CA VAL A 553 -21.43 19.14 -4.80
C VAL A 553 -22.29 18.99 -3.56
N ASN A 554 -22.06 17.92 -2.79
CA ASN A 554 -22.64 17.75 -1.47
C ASN A 554 -21.79 18.48 -0.42
N ILE A 555 -22.41 19.44 0.28
CA ILE A 555 -21.75 20.35 1.22
C ILE A 555 -22.32 20.28 2.64
N ASN A 556 -22.99 19.19 3.01
CA ASN A 556 -23.55 19.03 4.36
C ASN A 556 -22.46 19.23 5.44
N GLY A 557 -22.79 19.94 6.52
CA GLY A 557 -21.86 20.21 7.62
C GLY A 557 -20.57 20.97 7.26
N ILE A 558 -20.49 21.62 6.09
CA ILE A 558 -19.29 22.41 5.72
C ILE A 558 -19.12 23.62 6.65
N ASN A 559 -17.90 23.90 7.10
CA ASN A 559 -17.58 25.12 7.84
C ASN A 559 -17.00 26.18 6.90
N LEU A 560 -17.73 27.28 6.71
CA LEU A 560 -17.34 28.42 5.86
C LEU A 560 -17.13 29.71 6.65
N ASN A 561 -16.96 29.62 7.97
CA ASN A 561 -16.80 30.80 8.83
C ASN A 561 -15.63 31.67 8.36
N GLY A 562 -15.91 32.93 8.04
CA GLY A 562 -14.90 33.89 7.57
C GLY A 562 -14.36 33.63 6.16
N ALA A 563 -14.91 32.68 5.40
CA ALA A 563 -14.46 32.42 4.04
C ALA A 563 -14.83 33.56 3.08
N PHE A 564 -13.92 33.94 2.18
CA PHE A 564 -14.21 34.87 1.10
C PHE A 564 -14.87 34.12 -0.06
N MET A 565 -16.10 34.50 -0.42
CA MET A 565 -16.88 33.80 -1.46
C MET A 565 -17.36 34.76 -2.56
N PHE A 566 -16.59 35.82 -2.84
CA PHE A 566 -16.99 36.85 -3.81
C PHE A 566 -17.15 36.22 -5.19
N TRP A 567 -18.32 36.37 -5.80
CA TRP A 567 -18.65 35.84 -7.13
C TRP A 567 -18.45 34.33 -7.28
N CYS A 568 -18.58 33.57 -6.19
CA CYS A 568 -18.56 32.11 -6.24
C CYS A 568 -19.86 31.59 -6.90
N LYS A 569 -19.75 30.61 -7.79
CA LYS A 569 -20.89 30.00 -8.50
C LYS A 569 -21.25 28.68 -7.83
N TRP A 570 -22.51 28.55 -7.43
CA TRP A 570 -23.02 27.36 -6.75
C TRP A 570 -24.20 26.80 -7.55
N ASN A 571 -23.97 25.69 -8.24
CA ASN A 571 -24.95 25.07 -9.12
C ASN A 571 -25.34 23.69 -8.57
N ASN A 572 -26.64 23.45 -8.41
CA ASN A 572 -27.19 22.16 -7.96
C ASN A 572 -26.50 21.56 -6.71
N LEU A 573 -26.30 22.38 -5.68
CA LEU A 573 -25.74 21.91 -4.42
C LEU A 573 -26.66 20.89 -3.76
N LYS A 574 -26.07 19.88 -3.11
CA LYS A 574 -26.79 18.97 -2.24
C LYS A 574 -26.57 19.43 -0.80
N ILE A 575 -27.64 19.90 -0.18
CA ILE A 575 -27.69 20.33 1.23
C ILE A 575 -28.86 19.61 1.88
N ASN A 576 -28.58 18.55 2.64
CA ASN A 576 -29.57 17.79 3.40
C ASN A 576 -29.75 18.36 4.83
N ASP A 577 -28.81 19.18 5.30
CA ASP A 577 -28.90 19.87 6.60
C ASP A 577 -29.79 21.12 6.55
N LEU A 578 -30.66 21.23 5.56
CA LEU A 578 -31.63 22.31 5.50
C LEU A 578 -32.61 22.14 6.66
N HIS A 579 -32.46 22.98 7.68
CA HIS A 579 -33.53 23.22 8.64
C HIS A 579 -34.75 23.73 7.86
N SER A 580 -35.81 22.94 7.83
CA SER A 580 -37.11 23.43 7.36
C SER A 580 -37.66 24.41 8.39
N LEU A 581 -38.23 25.52 7.90
CA LEU A 581 -39.02 26.41 8.74
C LEU A 581 -40.39 25.77 8.96
N ASP A 582 -40.42 24.81 9.88
CA ASP A 582 -41.64 24.10 10.24
C ASP A 582 -42.55 25.02 11.07
N GLY A 583 -43.86 24.92 10.83
CA GLY A 583 -44.88 25.69 11.56
C GLY A 583 -45.54 26.84 10.78
N HIS A 584 -45.10 27.11 9.55
CA HIS A 584 -45.76 28.08 8.67
C HIS A 584 -46.73 27.36 7.71
N SER A 585 -47.98 27.80 7.67
CA SER A 585 -49.02 27.28 6.76
C SER A 585 -49.03 27.97 5.39
N LYS A 586 -48.17 28.98 5.19
CA LYS A 586 -48.07 29.81 4.00
C LYS A 586 -46.59 30.05 3.65
N MET A 587 -46.36 30.60 2.46
CA MET A 587 -45.03 30.99 1.99
C MET A 587 -44.39 32.01 2.96
N VAL A 588 -43.14 31.76 3.34
CA VAL A 588 -42.33 32.66 4.18
C VAL A 588 -41.82 33.80 3.29
N ASN A 589 -42.30 35.02 3.54
CA ASN A 589 -41.97 36.19 2.70
C ASN A 589 -40.66 36.88 3.11
N SER A 590 -40.15 36.58 4.31
CA SER A 590 -38.93 37.16 4.86
C SER A 590 -38.40 36.29 5.99
N VAL A 591 -37.08 36.28 6.18
CA VAL A 591 -36.41 35.72 7.36
C VAL A 591 -35.47 36.78 7.92
N ASN A 592 -35.41 36.91 9.25
CA ASN A 592 -34.45 37.77 9.92
C ASN A 592 -33.50 36.94 10.77
N PHE A 593 -32.21 37.22 10.64
CA PHE A 593 -31.18 36.64 11.49
C PHE A 593 -30.81 37.63 12.59
N SER A 594 -30.59 37.15 13.81
CA SER A 594 -29.95 37.96 14.85
C SER A 594 -28.55 38.41 14.39
N PRO A 595 -28.01 39.52 14.94
CA PRO A 595 -26.67 40.01 14.57
C PRO A 595 -25.55 38.98 14.77
N ASP A 596 -25.73 38.03 15.70
CA ASP A 596 -24.80 36.93 15.98
C ASP A 596 -25.10 35.65 15.18
N GLY A 597 -26.16 35.64 14.37
CA GLY A 597 -26.59 34.50 13.56
C GLY A 597 -27.15 33.32 14.36
N ALA A 598 -27.30 33.43 15.68
CA ALA A 598 -27.73 32.34 16.55
C ALA A 598 -29.26 32.11 16.51
N ILE A 599 -30.03 33.12 16.14
CA ILE A 599 -31.49 33.09 16.12
C ILE A 599 -31.99 33.45 14.72
N LEU A 600 -32.92 32.65 14.22
CA LEU A 600 -33.68 32.93 13.02
C LEU A 600 -35.15 33.19 13.40
N ALA A 601 -35.70 34.30 12.92
CA ALA A 601 -37.06 34.78 13.18
C ALA A 601 -37.86 34.98 11.88
#